data_AF-A0A8J7C6T1-F1
#
_entry.id   AF-A0A8J7C6T1-F1
#
_cell.length_a   1.000
_cell.length_b   1.000
_cell.length_c   1.000
_cell.angle_alpha   90.00
_cell.angle_beta   90.00
_cell.angle_gamma   90.00
#
_symmetry.space_group_name_H-M   'P 1'
#
loop_
_entity.id
_entity.type
_entity.pdbx_description
1 polymer ?
#
loop_
_entity_poly.entity_id
_entity_poly.type
_entity_poly.pdbx_seq_one_letter_code
_entity_poly.pdbx_strand_id
1 'polypeptide(L)' 'MDIEQIKALSLAAKTLSGQAIELIEKGHYVEGHNLMRQAVEAGRKCRQLIQQPKIEQALTQFEQA' A
#
# COMPACT_ATOMS: atom_id res chain seq x y z
N MET A 1 -1.75 -7.19 15.46
CA MET A 1 -1.06 -6.69 14.24
C MET A 1 -1.55 -7.50 13.06
N ASP A 2 -2.19 -6.86 12.09
CA ASP A 2 -2.82 -7.55 10.95
C ASP A 2 -1.81 -7.86 9.84
N ILE A 3 -0.95 -8.84 10.11
CA ILE A 3 0.12 -9.27 9.19
C ILE A 3 -0.46 -9.76 7.86
N GLU A 4 -1.63 -10.40 7.89
CA GLU A 4 -2.28 -10.93 6.69
C GLU A 4 -2.80 -9.79 5.81
N GLN A 5 -3.38 -8.72 6.38
CA GLN A 5 -3.71 -7.52 5.61
C GLN A 5 -2.48 -6.84 4.99
N ILE A 6 -1.37 -6.75 5.73
CA ILE A 6 -0.13 -6.16 5.21
C ILE A 6 0.38 -6.97 4.01
N LYS A 7 0.40 -8.30 4.12
CA LYS A 7 0.78 -9.19 3.00
C LYS A 7 -0.16 -9.04 1.81
N ALA A 8 -1.47 -9.01 2.06
CA ALA A 8 -2.48 -8.86 1.00
C ALA A 8 -2.32 -7.52 0.26
N LEU A 9 -2.13 -6.42 0.99
CA LEU A 9 -1.90 -5.09 0.39
C LEU A 9 -0.58 -5.02 -0.37
N SER A 10 0.48 -5.64 0.16
CA SER A 10 1.78 -5.72 -0.53
C SER A 10 1.68 -6.53 -1.82
N LEU A 11 0.95 -7.65 -1.81
CA LEU A 11 0.71 -8.46 -2.99
C LEU A 11 -0.14 -7.71 -4.02
N ALA A 12 -1.21 -7.05 -3.59
CA ALA A 12 -2.06 -6.25 -4.44
C ALA A 12 -1.27 -5.12 -5.13
N ALA A 13 -0.44 -4.39 -4.37
CA ALA A 13 0.41 -3.33 -4.93
C ALA A 13 1.35 -3.87 -6.02
N LYS A 14 2.02 -5.01 -5.76
CA LYS A 14 2.89 -5.66 -6.74
C LYS A 14 2.11 -6.05 -8.01
N THR A 15 1.01 -6.77 -7.86
CA THR A 15 0.21 -7.27 -8.99
C THR A 15 -0.34 -6.13 -9.84
N LEU A 16 -0.95 -5.11 -9.20
CA LEU A 16 -1.52 -3.96 -9.90
C LEU A 16 -0.44 -3.14 -10.63
N SER A 17 0.72 -2.94 -10.01
CA SER A 17 1.83 -2.21 -10.66
C SER A 17 2.39 -2.98 -11.87
N GLY A 18 2.46 -4.31 -11.81
CA GLY A 18 2.89 -5.14 -12.95
C GLY A 18 1.90 -5.05 -14.11
N GLN A 19 0.60 -5.22 -13.82
CA GLN A 19 -0.47 -5.07 -14.82
C GLN A 19 -0.50 -3.66 -15.42
N ALA A 20 -0.29 -2.63 -14.60
CA ALA A 20 -0.20 -1.25 -15.06
C ALA A 20 0.92 -1.06 -16.08
N ILE A 21 2.11 -1.60 -15.80
CA ILE A 21 3.27 -1.53 -16.71
C ILE A 21 2.95 -2.24 -18.03
N GLU A 22 2.40 -3.45 -17.98
CA GLU A 22 2.02 -4.20 -19.19
C GLU A 22 1.02 -3.44 -20.06
N LEU A 23 0.04 -2.76 -19.45
CA LEU A 23 -0.93 -1.93 -20.18
C LEU A 23 -0.27 -0.70 -20.80
N ILE A 24 0.63 -0.04 -20.08
CA ILE A 24 1.37 1.13 -20.59
C ILE A 24 2.25 0.74 -21.76
N GLU A 25 2.96 -0.39 -21.69
CA GLU A 25 3.79 -0.92 -22.77
C GLU A 25 2.98 -1.25 -24.03
N LYS A 26 1.72 -1.65 -23.87
CA LYS A 26 0.76 -1.89 -24.97
C LYS A 26 0.09 -0.60 -25.48
N GLY A 27 0.38 0.56 -24.90
CA GLY A 27 -0.22 1.84 -25.27
C GLY A 27 -1.56 2.15 -24.61
N HIS A 28 -2.04 1.30 -23.70
CA HIS A 28 -3.26 1.52 -22.91
C HIS A 28 -2.98 2.42 -21.69
N TYR A 29 -2.59 3.67 -21.96
CA TYR A 29 -2.10 4.59 -20.92
C TYR A 29 -3.12 4.89 -19.83
N VAL A 30 -4.39 5.12 -20.19
CA VAL A 30 -5.43 5.49 -19.21
C VAL A 30 -5.67 4.34 -18.23
N GLU A 31 -5.83 3.13 -18.73
CA GLU A 31 -6.05 1.93 -17.91
C GLU A 31 -4.82 1.61 -17.06
N GLY A 32 -3.63 1.69 -17.65
CA GLY A 32 -2.37 1.49 -16.94
C GLY A 32 -2.17 2.51 -15.82
N HIS A 33 -2.41 3.80 -16.07
CA HIS A 33 -2.35 4.82 -15.03
C HIS A 33 -3.38 4.61 -13.90
N ASN A 34 -4.59 4.16 -14.25
CA ASN A 34 -5.61 3.84 -13.24
C ASN A 34 -5.15 2.68 -12.34
N LEU A 35 -4.60 1.61 -12.90
CA LEU A 35 -4.04 0.51 -12.12
C LEU A 35 -2.84 0.95 -11.27
N MET A 36 -1.97 1.80 -11.82
CA MET A 36 -0.83 2.33 -11.06
C MET A 36 -1.29 3.17 -9.86
N ARG A 37 -2.36 3.96 -10.01
CA ARG A 37 -2.94 4.72 -8.89
C ARG A 37 -3.41 3.78 -7.78
N GLN A 38 -4.12 2.70 -8.13
CA GLN A 38 -4.57 1.70 -7.17
C GLN A 38 -3.39 1.00 -6.47
N ALA A 39 -2.32 0.69 -7.19
CA ALA A 39 -1.10 0.12 -6.61
C ALA A 39 -0.47 1.06 -5.55
N VAL A 40 -0.40 2.36 -5.85
CA VAL A 40 0.10 3.38 -4.90
C VAL A 40 -0.79 3.47 -3.66
N GLU A 41 -2.10 3.44 -3.82
CA GLU A 41 -3.04 3.45 -2.69
C GLU A 41 -2.88 2.23 -1.78
N ALA A 42 -2.73 1.03 -2.37
CA ALA A 42 -2.45 -0.19 -1.62
C ALA A 42 -1.12 -0.08 -0.83
N GLY A 43 -0.07 0.45 -1.46
CA GLY A 43 1.21 0.71 -0.81
C GLY A 43 1.13 1.71 0.34
N ARG A 44 0.33 2.77 0.20
CA ARG A 44 0.09 3.76 1.27
C ARG A 44 -0.62 3.13 2.47
N LYS A 45 -1.69 2.35 2.23
CA LYS A 45 -2.41 1.62 3.29
C LYS A 45 -1.49 0.63 4.01
N CYS A 46 -0.67 -0.09 3.25
CA CYS A 46 0.33 -1.01 3.81
C CYS A 46 1.32 -0.28 4.75
N ARG A 47 1.87 0.85 4.30
CA ARG A 47 2.76 1.69 5.12
C ARG A 47 2.06 2.18 6.39
N GLN A 48 0.82 2.63 6.30
CA GLN A 48 0.05 3.10 7.45
C GLN A 48 -0.11 1.99 8.50
N LEU A 49 -0.50 0.78 8.08
CA LEU A 49 -0.64 -0.37 9.00
C LEU A 49 0.68 -0.76 9.68
N ILE A 50 1.82 -0.61 8.99
CA ILE A 50 3.14 -0.87 9.56
C ILE A 50 3.53 0.21 10.59
N GLN A 51 3.13 1.45 10.36
CA GLN A 51 3.49 2.59 11.21
C GLN A 51 2.55 2.77 12.41
N GLN A 52 1.28 2.37 12.28
CA GLN A 52 0.25 2.56 13.30
C GLN A 52 0.64 1.99 14.68
N PRO A 53 1.19 0.76 14.81
CA PRO A 53 1.64 0.26 16.10
C PRO A 53 2.75 1.11 16.74
N LYS A 54 3.63 1.72 15.94
CA LYS A 54 4.69 2.61 16.44
C LYS A 54 4.13 3.92 16.97
N ILE A 55 3.10 4.44 16.29
CA ILE A 55 2.39 5.66 16.71
C ILE A 55 1.65 5.39 18.03
N GLU A 56 0.93 4.28 18.13
CA GLU A 56 0.23 3.87 19.34
C GLU A 56 1.19 3.69 20.53
N GLN A 57 2.33 3.02 20.31
CA GLN A 57 3.37 2.87 21.33
C GLN A 57 3.93 4.22 21.82
N ALA A 58 4.19 5.16 20.90
CA ALA A 58 4.68 6.48 21.27
C ALA A 58 3.63 7.27 22.07
N LEU A 59 2.36 7.19 21.70
CA LEU A 59 1.27 7.84 22.43
C LEU A 59 1.12 7.31 23.86
N THR A 60 1.17 5.98 24.06
CA THR A 60 1.11 5.39 25.40
C THR A 60 2.27 5.85 26.29
N GLN A 61 3.47 6.05 25.73
CA GLN A 61 4.63 6.56 26.48
C GLN A 61 4.43 8.02 26.93
N PHE A 62 3.78 8.85 26.11
CA PHE A 62 3.45 10.23 26.49
C PHE A 62 2.33 10.32 27.52
N GLU A 63 1.34 9.43 27.49
CA GLU A 63 0.23 9.40 28.47
C GLU A 63 0.66 8.92 29.87
N GLN A 64 1.79 8.21 29.96
CA GLN A 64 2.34 7.70 31.22
C GLN A 64 3.39 8.62 31.87
N ALA A 65 3.72 9.76 31.25
CA ALA A 65 4.71 10.74 31.72
C ALA A 65 4.02 11.96 32.35
#